data_AF-A0A1A2ZGQ7-F1
#
_entry.id   AF-A0A1A2ZGQ7-F1
#
_cell.length_a   1.000
_cell.length_b   1.000
_cell.length_c   1.000
_cell.angle_alpha   90.00
_cell.angle_beta   90.00
_cell.angle_gamma   90.00
#
_symmetry.space_group_name_H-M   'P 1'
#
loop_
_entity.id
_entity.type
_entity.pdbx_description
1 polymer ?
#
loop_
_entity_poly.entity_id
_entity_poly.type
_entity_poly.pdbx_seq_one_letter_code
_entity_poly.pdbx_strand_id
1 'polypeptide(L)'
;MSRIDVVLRSARRRLRRLRATEVPEALRRGAVLVDIRPQAQRFREGELPGALVIERNVLEWRCDPTSEAKLPQAVDDDVEWVIVCSEGYTSSLAAAALLDIGLHRATDVIGGYQALAGSGVLDELIGTSAGPGVPARTGSMVRWL
;
A
#
# COMPACT_ATOMS: atom_id res chain seq x y z
N MET A 1 -11.29 -12.07 23.75
CA MET A 1 -10.46 -11.57 22.63
C MET A 1 -10.11 -12.76 21.75
N SER A 2 -10.34 -12.69 20.44
CA SER A 2 -10.07 -13.81 19.55
C SER A 2 -8.57 -13.98 19.29
N ARG A 3 -8.14 -15.15 18.77
CA ARG A 3 -6.73 -15.39 18.41
C ARG A 3 -6.24 -14.39 17.36
N ILE A 4 -7.08 -14.08 16.37
CA ILE A 4 -6.72 -13.11 15.33
C ILE A 4 -6.59 -11.69 15.89
N ASP A 5 -7.42 -11.30 16.88
CA ASP A 5 -7.26 -10.00 17.54
C ASP A 5 -5.91 -9.90 18.25
N VAL A 6 -5.46 -10.99 18.90
CA VAL A 6 -4.17 -11.03 19.60
C VAL A 6 -3.04 -10.86 18.60
N VAL A 7 -3.05 -11.62 17.50
CA VAL A 7 -2.05 -11.52 16.42
C VAL A 7 -2.03 -10.12 15.82
N LEU A 8 -3.21 -9.56 15.49
CA LEU A 8 -3.34 -8.22 14.93
C LEU A 8 -2.82 -7.14 15.90
N ARG A 9 -3.13 -7.25 17.19
CA ARG A 9 -2.60 -6.34 18.21
C ARG A 9 -1.08 -6.42 18.29
N SER A 10 -0.50 -7.62 18.25
CA SER A 10 0.95 -7.82 18.26
C SER A 10 1.62 -7.25 17.01
N ALA A 11 1.04 -7.47 15.82
CA ALA A 11 1.51 -6.88 14.57
C ALA A 11 1.55 -5.35 14.66
N ARG A 12 0.45 -4.72 15.08
CA ARG A 12 0.34 -3.25 15.19
C ARG A 12 1.36 -2.62 16.15
N ARG A 13 1.83 -3.35 17.16
CA ARG A 13 2.88 -2.85 18.09
C ARG A 13 4.26 -2.72 17.44
N ARG A 14 4.49 -3.41 16.33
CA ARG A 14 5.74 -3.36 15.56
C ARG A 14 5.76 -2.24 14.52
N LEU A 15 4.62 -1.59 14.27
CA LEU A 15 4.42 -0.65 13.17
C LEU A 15 4.29 0.79 13.68
N ARG A 16 4.90 1.74 12.97
CA ARG A 16 4.53 3.16 13.05
C ARG A 16 3.43 3.44 12.04
N ARG A 17 2.19 3.11 12.42
CA ARG A 17 1.01 3.21 11.54
C ARG A 17 0.68 4.67 11.22
N LEU A 18 0.33 4.94 9.96
CA LEU A 18 -0.03 6.27 9.49
C LEU A 18 -1.53 6.56 9.68
N ARG A 19 -1.87 7.77 10.10
CA ARG A 19 -3.22 8.31 9.91
C ARG A 19 -3.43 8.60 8.42
N ALA A 20 -4.67 8.57 7.98
CA ALA A 20 -5.02 8.89 6.60
C ALA A 20 -4.41 10.22 6.12
N THR A 21 -4.48 11.26 6.96
CA THR A 21 -3.95 12.60 6.68
C THR A 21 -2.42 12.68 6.59
N GLU A 22 -1.69 11.65 7.03
CA GLU A 22 -0.22 11.60 6.94
C GLU A 22 0.26 10.98 5.63
N VAL A 23 -0.62 10.31 4.87
CA VAL A 23 -0.27 9.63 3.61
C VAL A 23 0.28 10.60 2.56
N PRO A 24 -0.28 11.80 2.32
CA PRO A 24 0.29 12.74 1.34
C PRO A 24 1.73 13.16 1.66
N GLU A 25 2.05 13.38 2.94
CA GLU A 25 3.42 13.66 3.37
C GLU A 25 4.33 12.46 3.16
N ALA A 26 3.88 11.24 3.50
CA ALA A 26 4.63 10.01 3.26
C ALA A 26 4.98 9.83 1.77
N LEU A 27 4.04 10.10 0.87
CA LEU A 27 4.29 10.06 -0.57
C LEU A 27 5.30 11.12 -1.02
N ARG A 28 5.21 12.35 -0.52
CA ARG A 28 6.16 13.43 -0.86
C ARG A 28 7.60 13.13 -0.45
N ARG A 29 7.79 12.34 0.61
CA ARG A 29 9.11 11.85 1.04
C ARG A 29 9.53 10.51 0.43
N GLY A 30 8.79 10.01 -0.57
CA GLY A 30 9.16 8.86 -1.38
C GLY A 30 8.61 7.51 -0.92
N ALA A 31 7.62 7.47 -0.04
CA ALA A 31 6.94 6.22 0.31
C ALA A 31 6.17 5.64 -0.89
N VAL A 32 6.07 4.31 -0.93
CA VAL A 32 5.33 3.59 -1.96
C VAL A 32 4.01 3.10 -1.38
N LEU A 33 2.91 3.68 -1.86
CA LEU A 33 1.57 3.29 -1.46
C LEU A 33 1.15 2.01 -2.19
N VAL A 34 0.67 1.01 -1.46
CA VAL A 34 0.30 -0.31 -2.00
C VAL A 34 -1.13 -0.65 -1.60
N ASP A 35 -1.98 -0.90 -2.59
CA ASP A 35 -3.34 -1.39 -2.37
C ASP A 35 -3.37 -2.92 -2.50
N ILE A 36 -3.64 -3.59 -1.38
CA ILE A 36 -3.71 -5.06 -1.30
C ILE A 36 -5.14 -5.61 -1.39
N ARG A 37 -6.13 -4.75 -1.67
CA ARG A 37 -7.53 -5.17 -1.79
C ARG A 37 -7.72 -6.02 -3.06
N PRO A 38 -8.49 -7.12 -2.97
CA PRO A 38 -8.88 -7.88 -4.15
C PRO A 38 -9.59 -6.99 -5.16
N GLN A 39 -9.44 -7.29 -6.46
CA GLN A 39 -10.09 -6.53 -7.54
C GLN A 39 -11.59 -6.28 -7.31
N ALA A 40 -12.35 -7.29 -6.87
CA ALA A 40 -13.79 -7.16 -6.60
C ALA A 40 -14.12 -6.17 -5.47
N GLN A 41 -13.19 -5.94 -4.54
CA GLN A 41 -13.35 -4.94 -3.49
C GLN A 41 -13.04 -3.54 -4.01
N ARG A 42 -11.96 -3.36 -4.77
CA ARG A 42 -11.62 -2.09 -5.42
C ARG A 42 -12.71 -1.64 -6.39
N PHE A 43 -13.31 -2.57 -7.12
CA PHE A 43 -14.45 -2.28 -8.00
C PHE A 43 -15.67 -1.70 -7.26
N ARG A 44 -15.91 -2.15 -6.02
CA ARG A 44 -17.06 -1.68 -5.21
C ARG A 44 -16.75 -0.41 -4.42
N GLU A 45 -15.54 -0.31 -3.88
CA GLU A 45 -15.16 0.77 -2.97
C GLU A 45 -14.54 1.96 -3.71
N GLY A 46 -13.95 1.73 -4.88
CA GLY A 46 -13.16 2.70 -5.63
C GLY A 46 -11.66 2.40 -5.61
N GLU A 47 -10.96 2.91 -6.61
CA GLU A 47 -9.51 2.79 -6.71
C GLU A 47 -8.80 3.72 -5.72
N LEU A 48 -7.53 3.41 -5.41
CA LEU A 48 -6.65 4.23 -4.60
C LEU A 48 -5.64 4.95 -5.51
N PRO A 49 -5.81 6.25 -5.78
CA PRO A 49 -4.94 6.99 -6.69
C PRO A 49 -3.48 6.94 -6.25
N GLY A 50 -2.57 6.72 -7.22
CA GLY A 50 -1.13 6.65 -6.99
C GLY A 50 -0.63 5.37 -6.30
N ALA A 51 -1.50 4.43 -5.92
CA ALA A 51 -1.08 3.18 -5.33
C ALA A 51 -0.68 2.12 -6.37
N LEU A 52 0.32 1.32 -6.03
CA LEU A 52 0.58 0.05 -6.70
C LEU A 52 -0.44 -0.98 -6.23
N VAL A 53 -1.14 -1.59 -7.18
CA VAL A 53 -2.06 -2.69 -6.86
C VAL A 53 -1.25 -3.98 -6.77
N ILE A 54 -1.15 -4.54 -5.57
CA ILE A 54 -0.47 -5.81 -5.31
C ILE A 54 -1.36 -6.61 -4.37
N GLU A 55 -2.11 -7.59 -4.89
CA GLU A 55 -2.95 -8.39 -4.01
C GLU A 55 -2.13 -9.14 -2.95
N ARG A 56 -2.74 -9.37 -1.78
CA ARG A 56 -2.05 -9.88 -0.58
C ARG A 56 -1.26 -11.17 -0.82
N ASN A 57 -1.70 -12.02 -1.74
CA ASN A 57 -1.13 -13.34 -2.04
C ASN A 57 0.28 -13.31 -2.63
N VAL A 58 0.72 -12.19 -3.21
CA VAL A 58 2.05 -12.08 -3.86
C VAL A 58 2.92 -10.98 -3.26
N LEU A 59 2.45 -10.32 -2.19
CA LEU A 59 3.05 -9.08 -1.68
C LEU A 59 4.53 -9.22 -1.34
N GLU A 60 4.89 -10.25 -0.58
CA GLU A 60 6.26 -10.51 -0.12
C GLU A 60 7.23 -10.60 -1.30
N TRP A 61 6.91 -11.41 -2.31
CA TRP A 61 7.73 -11.59 -3.51
C TRP A 61 7.87 -10.33 -4.35
N ARG A 62 6.86 -9.45 -4.34
CA ARG A 62 6.89 -8.18 -5.10
C ARG A 62 7.68 -7.09 -4.39
N CYS A 63 7.71 -7.11 -3.06
CA CYS A 63 8.36 -6.09 -2.24
C CYS A 63 9.81 -6.42 -1.85
N ASP A 64 10.19 -7.70 -1.84
CA ASP A 64 11.55 -8.16 -1.50
C ASP A 64 12.57 -7.77 -2.59
N PRO A 65 13.59 -6.93 -2.29
CA PRO A 65 14.60 -6.51 -3.27
C PRO A 65 15.52 -7.65 -3.75
N THR A 66 15.52 -8.79 -3.06
CA THR A 66 16.29 -9.99 -3.42
C THR A 66 15.49 -11.00 -4.25
N SER A 67 14.17 -10.82 -4.35
CA SER A 67 13.27 -11.70 -5.12
C SER A 67 13.42 -11.49 -6.63
N GLU A 68 13.42 -12.59 -7.40
CA GLU A 68 13.37 -12.53 -8.88
C GLU A 68 12.06 -11.93 -9.40
N ALA A 69 10.98 -12.01 -8.62
CA ALA A 69 9.65 -11.50 -8.97
C ALA A 69 9.41 -10.06 -8.50
N LYS A 70 10.45 -9.39 -7.97
CA LYS A 70 10.32 -8.07 -7.38
C LYS A 70 9.81 -7.02 -8.36
N LEU A 71 9.15 -6.00 -7.83
CA LEU A 71 8.81 -4.81 -8.59
C LEU A 71 10.03 -3.88 -8.71
N PRO A 72 10.07 -2.99 -9.74
CA PRO A 72 11.14 -2.01 -9.87
C PRO A 72 11.32 -1.09 -8.66
N GLN A 73 10.26 -0.88 -7.88
CA GLN A 73 10.27 -0.06 -6.66
C GLN A 73 10.98 -0.76 -5.48
N ALA A 74 11.14 -2.08 -5.50
CA ALA A 74 11.89 -2.84 -4.50
C ALA A 74 13.41 -2.74 -4.75
N VAL A 75 13.94 -1.53 -4.56
CA VAL A 75 15.35 -1.22 -4.83
C VAL A 75 16.28 -1.68 -3.71
N ASP A 76 15.83 -1.60 -2.45
CA ASP A 76 16.55 -2.00 -1.24
C ASP A 76 15.57 -2.15 -0.05
N ASP A 77 16.12 -2.41 1.14
CA ASP A 77 15.36 -2.60 2.38
C ASP A 77 14.83 -1.27 2.98
N ASP A 78 15.29 -0.12 2.49
CA ASP A 78 14.94 1.23 2.96
C ASP A 78 13.67 1.79 2.26
N VAL A 79 13.04 1.02 1.38
CA VAL A 79 11.77 1.39 0.75
C VAL A 79 10.65 1.41 1.79
N GLU A 80 9.96 2.55 1.89
CA GLU A 80 8.81 2.70 2.78
C GLU A 80 7.53 2.22 2.12
N TRP A 81 7.23 0.94 2.31
CA TRP A 81 5.99 0.33 1.85
C TRP A 81 4.82 0.69 2.76
N VAL A 82 3.87 1.49 2.26
CA VAL A 82 2.64 1.86 2.98
C VAL A 82 1.50 1.01 2.47
N ILE A 83 1.14 -0.02 3.23
CA ILE A 83 0.17 -1.04 2.84
C ILE A 83 -1.26 -0.60 3.20
N VAL A 84 -2.17 -0.70 2.25
CA VAL A 84 -3.58 -0.34 2.41
C VAL A 84 -4.47 -1.53 2.08
N CYS A 85 -5.33 -1.90 3.01
CA CYS A 85 -6.52 -2.70 2.75
C CYS A 85 -7.77 -1.84 3.01
N SER A 86 -8.97 -2.43 2.99
CA SER A 86 -10.20 -1.65 3.18
C SER A 86 -10.29 -0.94 4.54
N GLU A 87 -10.08 -1.66 5.65
CA GLU A 87 -10.32 -1.14 7.02
C GLU A 87 -9.07 -1.10 7.91
N GLY A 88 -7.89 -1.43 7.37
CA GLY A 88 -6.64 -1.38 8.14
C GLY A 88 -6.41 -2.57 9.09
N TYR A 89 -7.05 -3.73 8.83
CA TYR A 89 -6.80 -4.99 9.55
C TYR A 89 -5.75 -5.84 8.84
N THR A 90 -6.06 -6.31 7.63
CA THR A 90 -5.18 -7.15 6.82
C THR A 90 -3.87 -6.44 6.48
N SER A 91 -3.89 -5.12 6.25
CA SER A 91 -2.69 -4.34 5.96
C SER A 91 -1.69 -4.34 7.12
N SER A 92 -2.15 -4.32 8.38
CA SER A 92 -1.24 -4.42 9.53
C SER A 92 -0.54 -5.78 9.57
N LEU A 93 -1.25 -6.87 9.24
CA LEU A 93 -0.68 -8.21 9.17
C LEU A 93 0.31 -8.34 8.02
N ALA A 94 -0.03 -7.74 6.88
CA ALA A 94 0.82 -7.71 5.69
C ALA A 94 2.11 -6.93 5.92
N ALA A 95 2.01 -5.72 6.49
CA ALA A 95 3.18 -4.92 6.83
C ALA A 95 4.09 -5.64 7.85
N ALA A 96 3.51 -6.34 8.83
CA ALA A 96 4.30 -7.15 9.77
C ALA A 96 5.04 -8.31 9.07
N ALA A 97 4.42 -8.96 8.08
CA ALA A 97 5.10 -9.98 7.29
C ALA A 97 6.26 -9.41 6.45
N LEU A 98 6.11 -8.18 5.95
CA LEU A 98 7.22 -7.48 5.28
C LEU A 98 8.37 -7.14 6.26
N LEU A 99 8.05 -6.77 7.50
CA LEU A 99 9.08 -6.62 8.54
C LEU A 99 9.81 -7.94 8.83
N ASP A 100 9.11 -9.08 8.78
CA ASP A 100 9.71 -10.40 9.07
C ASP A 100 10.76 -10.83 8.02
N ILE A 101 10.70 -10.27 6.81
CA ILE A 101 11.69 -10.51 5.74
C ILE A 101 12.72 -9.38 5.61
N GLY A 102 12.77 -8.43 6.55
CA GLY A 102 13.80 -7.39 6.61
C GLY A 102 13.41 -6.01 6.06
N LEU A 103 12.21 -5.85 5.50
CA LEU A 103 11.73 -4.56 4.95
C LEU A 103 11.27 -3.63 6.08
N HIS A 104 12.23 -3.10 6.81
CA HIS A 104 12.07 -2.49 8.12
C HIS A 104 11.23 -1.20 8.14
N ARG A 105 10.98 -0.58 6.99
CA ARG A 105 10.12 0.61 6.84
C ARG A 105 8.68 0.29 6.42
N ALA A 106 8.30 -0.98 6.32
CA ALA A 106 6.92 -1.35 6.03
C ALA A 106 5.96 -0.91 7.14
N THR A 107 4.84 -0.31 6.72
CA THR A 107 3.78 0.17 7.63
C THR A 107 2.41 0.09 6.97
N ASP A 108 1.36 0.50 7.67
CA ASP A 108 -0.01 0.54 7.16
C ASP A 108 -0.75 1.83 7.54
N VAL A 109 -1.92 2.02 6.93
CA VAL A 109 -2.82 3.13 7.22
C VAL A 109 -3.89 2.70 8.22
N ILE A 110 -4.02 3.47 9.30
CA ILE A 110 -5.09 3.32 10.30
C ILE A 110 -6.44 3.53 9.62
N GLY A 111 -7.30 2.51 9.65
CA GLY A 111 -8.63 2.54 9.03
C GLY A 111 -8.62 2.31 7.51
N GLY A 112 -7.44 2.04 6.91
CA GLY A 112 -7.31 1.64 5.52
C GLY A 112 -7.89 2.65 4.51
N TYR A 113 -8.37 2.11 3.39
CA TYR A 113 -9.05 2.88 2.34
C TYR A 113 -10.24 3.68 2.86
N GLN A 114 -11.05 3.11 3.76
CA GLN A 114 -12.23 3.80 4.29
C GLN A 114 -11.87 5.09 5.03
N ALA A 115 -10.75 5.09 5.78
CA ALA A 115 -10.27 6.30 6.43
C ALA A 115 -9.73 7.33 5.43
N LEU A 116 -9.09 6.90 4.35
CA LEU A 116 -8.63 7.80 3.27
C LEU A 116 -9.82 8.46 2.56
N ALA A 117 -10.84 7.67 2.21
CA ALA A 117 -12.08 8.16 1.61
C ALA A 117 -12.83 9.12 2.55
N GLY A 118 -12.98 8.75 3.82
CA GLY A 118 -13.70 9.54 4.81
C GLY A 118 -12.99 10.84 5.25
N SER A 119 -11.71 11.01 4.95
CA SER A 119 -10.93 12.20 5.31
C SER A 119 -10.67 13.18 4.16
N GLY A 120 -11.18 12.89 2.95
CA GLY A 120 -10.94 13.71 1.76
C GLY A 120 -9.55 13.56 1.15
N VAL A 121 -8.70 12.68 1.70
CA VAL A 121 -7.33 12.46 1.20
C VAL A 121 -7.31 11.93 -0.23
N LEU A 122 -8.30 11.15 -0.63
CA LEU A 122 -8.37 10.65 -2.01
C LEU A 122 -8.40 11.79 -3.04
N ASP A 123 -9.10 12.89 -2.75
CA ASP A 123 -9.18 14.04 -3.65
C ASP A 123 -7.82 14.75 -3.78
N GLU A 124 -7.07 14.86 -2.68
CA GLU A 124 -5.71 15.41 -2.67
C GLU A 124 -4.73 14.55 -3.50
N LEU A 125 -4.86 13.22 -3.40
CA LEU A 125 -4.06 12.29 -4.18
C LEU A 125 -4.36 12.40 -5.69
N ILE A 126 -5.62 12.61 -6.07
CA ILE A 126 -6.03 12.87 -7.46
C ILE A 126 -5.42 14.18 -7.98
N GLY A 127 -5.48 15.25 -7.18
CA GLY A 127 -4.96 16.56 -7.55
C GLY A 127 -3.44 16.58 -7.74
N THR A 128 -2.72 15.77 -6.96
CA THR A 128 -1.25 15.64 -7.06
C THR A 128 -0.81 14.89 -8.34
N SER A 129 -1.64 13.99 -8.86
CA SER A 129 -1.38 13.31 -10.15
C SER A 129 -1.56 14.22 -11.39
N ALA A 130 -1.98 15.48 -11.25
CA ALA A 130 -2.26 16.41 -12.35
C ALA A 130 -1.17 17.51 -12.57
N GLY A 131 0.11 17.24 -12.25
CA GLY A 131 1.28 18.08 -12.61
C GLY A 131 1.81 17.82 -14.05
N PRO A 132 2.62 18.71 -14.66
CA PRO A 132 2.58 18.99 -16.11
C PRO A 132 3.05 17.82 -16.99
N GLY A 133 2.15 17.36 -17.86
CA GLY A 133 2.43 16.88 -19.21
C GLY A 133 3.53 15.83 -19.38
N VAL A 134 3.24 14.56 -19.05
CA VAL A 134 3.90 13.44 -19.73
C VAL A 134 3.07 13.11 -20.98
N PRO A 135 3.63 13.18 -22.21
CA PRO A 135 2.85 12.85 -23.40
C PRO A 135 2.40 11.39 -23.35
N ALA A 136 1.14 11.16 -23.71
CA ALA A 136 0.55 9.84 -23.78
C ALA A 136 1.41 8.90 -24.62
N ARG A 137 2.03 7.90 -23.97
CA ARG A 137 2.68 6.80 -24.69
C ARG A 137 1.59 5.87 -25.20
N THR A 138 1.27 6.02 -26.48
CA THR A 138 0.59 4.99 -27.27
C THR A 138 1.47 3.73 -27.22
N GLY A 139 1.01 2.65 -26.58
CA GLY A 139 1.79 1.42 -26.57
C GLY A 139 1.31 0.33 -25.63
N SER A 140 0.60 -0.64 -26.22
CA SER A 140 0.45 -2.03 -25.80
C SER A 140 -0.29 -2.31 -24.49
N MET A 141 -1.52 -2.78 -24.68
CA MET A 141 -2.38 -3.40 -23.68
C MET A 141 -1.78 -4.75 -23.24
N VAL A 142 -0.88 -4.74 -22.24
CA VAL A 142 -0.46 -5.97 -21.57
C VAL A 142 -1.59 -6.41 -20.63
N ARG A 143 -2.35 -7.38 -21.10
CA ARG A 143 -3.39 -8.08 -20.34
C ARG A 143 -2.69 -8.99 -19.33
N TRP A 144 -2.68 -8.58 -18.06
CA TRP A 144 -2.27 -9.46 -16.96
C TRP A 144 -3.46 -10.37 -16.62
N LEU A 145 -3.22 -11.69 -16.74
CA LEU A 145 -4.10 -12.76 -16.27
C LEU A 145 -4.13 -12.80 -14.75
#